data_AF-A0A2G6KMQ9-F1
#
_entry.id   AF-A0A2G6KMQ9-F1
#
_cell.length_a   1.000
_cell.length_b   1.000
_cell.length_c   1.000
_cell.angle_alpha   90.00
_cell.angle_beta   90.00
_cell.angle_gamma   90.00
#
_symmetry.space_group_name_H-M   'P 1'
#
loop_
_entity.id
_entity.type
_entity.pdbx_description
1 polymer ?
#
loop_
_entity_poly.entity_id
_entity_poly.type
_entity_poly.pdbx_seq_one_letter_code
_entity_poly.pdbx_strand_id
1 'polypeptide(L)'
;MATTSLSLGEHWDVFIKNEVSSGRYGSASEVVRDALRAMEERKSKLEALRAHLAEGASQASNGEFIDNFSIDSLISDLNAES
;
A
#
# COMPACT_ATOMS: atom_id res chain seq x y z
N MET A 1 -10.22 -5.85 24.39
CA MET A 1 -9.68 -6.33 23.09
C MET A 1 -10.04 -7.80 22.96
N ALA A 2 -10.48 -8.26 21.79
CA ALA A 2 -10.72 -9.68 21.55
C ALA A 2 -9.39 -10.40 21.31
N THR A 3 -9.11 -11.46 22.07
CA THR A 3 -7.96 -12.33 21.87
C THR A 3 -8.30 -13.40 20.84
N THR A 4 -7.50 -13.49 19.78
CA THR A 4 -7.63 -14.53 18.76
C THR A 4 -6.42 -15.46 18.87
N SER A 5 -6.67 -16.77 18.97
CA SER A 5 -5.62 -17.78 18.96
C SER A 5 -5.38 -18.25 17.53
N LEU A 6 -4.13 -18.20 17.06
CA LEU A 6 -3.72 -18.63 15.72
C LEU A 6 -2.56 -19.61 15.81
N SER A 7 -2.53 -20.59 14.91
CA SER A 7 -1.37 -21.46 14.69
C SER A 7 -0.70 -21.04 13.38
N LEU A 8 0.57 -20.62 13.45
CA LEU A 8 1.31 -20.06 12.32
C LEU A 8 2.37 -21.04 11.77
N GLY A 9 2.77 -22.04 12.55
CA GLY A 9 3.80 -23.00 12.17
C GLY A 9 5.20 -22.55 12.59
N GLU A 10 6.13 -23.52 12.58
CA GLU A 10 7.45 -23.38 13.22
C GLU A 10 8.28 -22.20 12.70
N HIS A 11 8.27 -21.96 11.39
CA HIS A 11 9.00 -20.85 10.79
C HIS A 11 8.60 -19.49 11.38
N TRP A 12 7.29 -19.23 11.48
CA TRP A 12 6.76 -17.96 11.98
C TRP A 12 6.91 -17.85 13.50
N ASP A 13 6.81 -18.96 14.22
CA ASP A 13 7.08 -18.96 15.67
C ASP A 13 8.52 -18.57 15.97
N VAL A 14 9.50 -19.08 15.22
CA VAL A 14 10.92 -18.70 15.35
C VAL A 14 11.11 -17.24 14.96
N PHE A 15 10.54 -16.80 13.84
CA PHE A 15 10.62 -15.40 13.40
C PHE A 15 10.08 -14.44 14.47
N ILE A 16 8.88 -14.67 14.98
CA ILE A 16 8.24 -13.82 16.00
C ILE A 16 9.07 -13.81 17.29
N LYS A 17 9.57 -14.97 17.73
CA LYS A 17 10.45 -15.04 18.91
C LYS A 17 11.71 -14.20 18.71
N ASN A 18 12.34 -14.28 17.54
CA ASN A 18 13.56 -13.50 17.25
C ASN A 18 13.27 -12.00 17.29
N GLU A 19 12.19 -11.53 16.65
CA GLU A 19 11.80 -10.12 16.61
C GLU A 19 11.43 -9.54 17.99
N VAL A 20 10.83 -10.36 18.86
CA VAL A 20 10.58 -9.97 20.26
C VAL A 20 11.87 -9.98 21.06
N SER A 21 12.70 -11.02 20.92
CA SER A 21 13.96 -11.15 21.66
C SER A 21 15.00 -10.07 21.30
N SER A 22 14.95 -9.55 20.07
CA SER A 22 15.78 -8.43 19.64
C SER A 22 15.33 -7.09 20.22
N GLY A 23 14.19 -7.05 20.91
CA GLY A 23 13.61 -5.83 21.47
C GLY A 23 12.93 -4.92 20.44
N ARG A 24 12.73 -5.37 19.19
CA ARG A 24 12.04 -4.57 18.17
C ARG A 24 10.55 -4.44 18.50
N TYR A 25 9.97 -5.50 19.07
CA TYR A 25 8.56 -5.53 19.49
C TYR A 25 8.44 -6.04 20.92
N GLY A 26 7.45 -5.56 21.66
CA GLY A 26 7.18 -5.96 23.04
C GLY A 26 6.34 -7.24 23.16
N SER A 27 5.70 -7.70 22.08
CA SER A 27 4.93 -8.94 22.08
C SER A 27 4.70 -9.53 20.69
N ALA A 28 4.38 -10.82 20.62
CA ALA A 28 3.94 -11.48 19.39
C ALA A 28 2.74 -10.76 18.73
N SER A 29 1.79 -10.27 19.55
CA SER A 29 0.62 -9.52 19.06
C SER A 29 0.99 -8.19 18.41
N GLU A 30 2.13 -7.59 18.75
CA GLU A 30 2.63 -6.40 18.05
C GLU A 30 3.22 -6.75 16.69
N VAL A 31 4.05 -7.80 16.62
CA VAL A 31 4.61 -8.30 15.35
C VAL A 31 3.48 -8.61 14.36
N VAL A 32 2.46 -9.35 14.81
CA VAL A 32 1.34 -9.74 13.95
C VAL A 32 0.53 -8.52 13.50
N ARG A 33 0.26 -7.55 14.39
CA ARG A 33 -0.46 -6.33 14.00
C ARG A 33 0.30 -5.51 12.98
N ASP A 34 1.62 -5.39 13.13
CA ASP A 34 2.46 -4.66 12.20
C ASP A 34 2.49 -5.34 10.82
N ALA A 35 2.64 -6.66 10.79
CA ALA A 35 2.57 -7.44 9.56
C ALA A 35 1.21 -7.32 8.86
N LEU A 36 0.11 -7.35 9.61
CA LEU A 36 -1.24 -7.16 9.07
C LEU A 36 -1.45 -5.76 8.52
N ARG A 37 -0.93 -4.72 9.18
CA ARG A 37 -0.98 -3.34 8.69
C ARG A 37 -0.24 -3.20 7.36
N ALA A 38 0.98 -3.74 7.27
CA ALA A 38 1.75 -3.72 6.04
C ALA A 38 1.03 -4.47 4.89
N MET A 39 0.36 -5.59 5.21
CA MET A 39 -0.45 -6.33 4.24
C MET A 39 -1.66 -5.51 3.76
N GLU A 40 -2.36 -4.84 4.67
CA GLU A 40 -3.51 -3.97 4.35
C GLU A 40 -3.09 -2.80 3.47
N GLU A 41 -2.00 -2.10 3.81
CA GLU A 41 -1.47 -1.01 3.01
C GLU A 41 -1.10 -1.45 1.59
N ARG A 42 -0.44 -2.61 1.45
CA ARG A 42 -0.08 -3.15 0.14
C ARG A 42 -1.32 -3.49 -0.68
N LYS A 43 -2.35 -4.05 -0.04
CA LYS A 43 -3.63 -4.37 -0.69
C LYS A 43 -4.33 -3.09 -1.18
N SER A 44 -4.42 -2.08 -0.32
CA SER A 44 -5.02 -0.78 -0.65
C SER A 44 -4.32 -0.10 -1.83
N LYS A 45 -2.98 -0.03 -1.81
CA LYS A 45 -2.19 0.52 -2.92
C LYS A 45 -2.42 -0.23 -4.24
N LEU A 46 -2.49 -1.56 -4.18
CA LEU A 46 -2.74 -2.37 -5.37
C LEU A 46 -4.16 -2.19 -5.92
N GLU A 47 -5.16 -2.06 -5.07
CA GLU A 47 -6.54 -1.79 -5.46
C GLU A 47 -6.66 -0.41 -6.12
N ALA A 48 -6.05 0.63 -5.53
CA ALA A 48 -6.02 1.97 -6.11
C ALA A 48 -5.33 1.97 -7.49
N LEU A 49 -4.18 1.30 -7.62
CA LEU A 49 -3.47 1.18 -8.89
C LEU A 49 -4.34 0.51 -9.96
N ARG A 50 -5.03 -0.59 -9.61
CA ARG A 50 -5.93 -1.28 -10.54
C ARG A 50 -7.09 -0.39 -10.97
N ALA A 51 -7.67 0.38 -10.05
CA ALA A 51 -8.75 1.31 -10.35
C ALA A 51 -8.29 2.39 -11.35
N HIS A 52 -7.16 3.05 -11.09
CA HIS A 52 -6.63 4.09 -11.99
C HIS A 52 -6.22 3.54 -13.37
N LEU A 53 -5.65 2.32 -13.43
CA LEU A 53 -5.35 1.67 -14.70
C LEU A 53 -6.61 1.32 -15.49
N ALA A 54 -7.66 0.84 -14.81
CA ALA A 54 -8.93 0.54 -15.46
C ALA A 54 -9.61 1.79 -16.00
N GLU A 55 -9.58 2.89 -15.24
CA GLU A 55 -10.07 4.20 -15.66
C GLU A 55 -9.33 4.70 -16.90
N GLY A 56 -7.99 4.75 -16.86
CA GLY A 56 -7.18 5.20 -17.98
C GLY A 56 -7.32 4.30 -19.22
N ALA A 57 -7.46 2.98 -19.04
CA ALA A 57 -7.74 2.07 -20.15
C ALA A 57 -9.11 2.33 -20.79
N SER A 58 -10.14 2.62 -19.97
CA SER A 58 -11.47 2.99 -20.46
C SER A 58 -11.43 4.30 -21.26
N GLN A 59 -10.80 5.35 -20.71
CA GLN A 59 -10.60 6.63 -21.39
C GLN A 59 -9.89 6.44 -22.74
N ALA A 60 -8.77 5.71 -22.75
CA ALA A 60 -8.03 5.44 -23.97
C ALA A 60 -8.88 4.68 -25.02
N SER A 61 -9.70 3.72 -24.60
CA SER A 61 -10.59 2.98 -25.51
C SER A 61 -11.69 3.86 -26.11
N ASN A 62 -12.10 4.90 -25.40
CA ASN A 62 -13.06 5.90 -25.87
C ASN A 62 -12.40 7.04 -26.68
N GLY A 63 -11.07 7.06 -26.80
CA GLY A 63 -10.32 8.14 -27.42
C GLY A 63 -10.22 9.41 -26.56
N GLU A 64 -10.49 9.31 -25.27
CA GLU A 64 -10.39 10.41 -24.30
C GLU A 64 -8.92 10.60 -23.90
N PHE A 65 -8.20 11.39 -24.69
CA PHE A 65 -6.81 11.76 -24.40
C PHE A 65 -6.70 13.25 -24.07
N ILE A 66 -5.62 13.62 -23.38
CA ILE A 66 -5.26 15.02 -23.20
C ILE A 66 -4.58 15.50 -24.48
N ASP A 67 -5.27 16.35 -25.24
CA ASP A 67 -4.68 17.01 -26.39
C ASP A 67 -3.60 18.01 -25.95
N ASN A 68 -2.54 18.13 -26.75
CA ASN A 68 -1.47 19.12 -26.55
C ASN A 68 -0.79 19.06 -25.17
N PHE A 69 -0.67 17.87 -24.57
CA PHE A 69 0.05 17.70 -23.30
C PHE A 69 1.51 18.20 -23.42
N SER A 70 1.85 19.21 -22.60
CA SER A 70 3.21 19.72 -22.46
C SER A 70 3.58 19.83 -20.98
N ILE A 71 4.77 19.35 -20.64
CA ILE A 71 5.31 19.46 -19.28
C ILE A 71 5.53 20.94 -18.93
N ASP A 72 5.96 21.76 -19.89
CA ASP A 72 6.23 23.19 -19.67
C ASP A 72 4.95 23.97 -19.36
N SER A 73 3.83 23.65 -20.03
CA SER A 73 2.54 24.30 -19.74
C SER A 73 2.04 23.90 -18.36
N LEU A 74 2.13 22.62 -17.99
CA LEU A 74 1.71 22.13 -16.68
C LEU A 74 2.49 22.80 -15.53
N ILE A 75 3.81 22.97 -15.68
CA ILE A 75 4.64 23.65 -14.69
C ILE A 75 4.27 25.15 -14.60
N SER A 76 4.01 25.79 -15.74
CA SER A 76 3.57 27.19 -15.77
C SER A 76 2.23 27.39 -15.05
N ASP A 77 1.26 26.50 -15.27
CA ASP A 77 -0.07 26.56 -14.65
C ASP A 77 0.01 26.40 -13.13
N LEU A 78 0.79 25.41 -12.63
CA LEU A 78 0.98 25.21 -11.19
C LEU A 78 1.62 26.41 -10.50
N ASN A 79 2.57 27.08 -11.16
CA ASN A 79 3.24 28.27 -10.62
C ASN A 79 2.33 29.51 -10.65
N ALA A 80 1.33 29.55 -11.54
CA ALA A 80 0.36 30.64 -11.62
C ALA A 80 -0.79 30.52 -10.60
N GLU A 81 -1.04 29.31 -10.08
CA GLU A 81 -2.03 29.03 -9.02
C GLU A 81 -1.49 29.22 -7.59
N SER A 82 -0.20 29.55 -7.42
CA SER A 82 0.45 29.86 -6.12
C SER A 82 0.55 31.36 -5.87
#